data_AF-W1XD52-F1
#
_entry.id   AF-W1XD52-F1
#
_cell.length_a   1.000
_cell.length_b   1.000
_cell.length_c   1.000
_cell.angle_alpha   90.00
_cell.angle_beta   90.00
_cell.angle_gamma   90.00
#
_symmetry.space_group_name_H-M   'P 1'
#
loop_
_entity.id
_entity.type
_entity.pdbx_description
1 polymer ?
#
loop_
_entity_poly.entity_id
_entity_poly.type
_entity_poly.pdbx_seq_one_letter_code
_entity_poly.pdbx_strand_id
1 'polypeptide(L)'
;APKITVLVGHDSNIASLLTALDFKPYQLHDQNERTPIGGKIVFQRWHDSKANRDLMKIEYVYQSAEQLRNADALTLQAPAQRVTLELSGCPIDANGFCPMDKFDSVLNEAVK
;
A
#
# COMPACT_ATOMS: atom_id res chain seq x y z
N ALA A 1 -5.31 -17.34 9.98
CA ALA A 1 -4.90 -15.92 10.14
C ALA A 1 -6.15 -15.04 10.20
N PRO A 2 -6.12 -13.90 10.91
CA PRO A 2 -7.23 -12.95 10.92
C PRO A 2 -7.47 -12.38 9.51
N LYS A 3 -8.72 -11.98 9.22
CA LYS A 3 -9.07 -11.35 7.93
C LYS A 3 -8.46 -9.95 7.77
N ILE A 4 -8.29 -9.24 8.87
CA ILE A 4 -7.74 -7.89 8.92
C ILE A 4 -6.69 -7.87 10.03
N THR A 5 -5.52 -7.31 9.70
CA THR A 5 -4.42 -7.09 10.64
C THR A 5 -4.07 -5.59 10.61
N VAL A 6 -3.86 -5.01 11.78
CA VAL A 6 -3.39 -3.63 11.92
C VAL A 6 -2.09 -3.65 12.71
N LEU A 7 -1.01 -3.22 12.06
CA LEU A 7 0.29 -3.00 12.70
C LEU A 7 0.52 -1.49 12.78
N VAL A 8 0.64 -0.98 14.00
CA VAL A 8 0.90 0.45 14.25
C VAL A 8 2.37 0.59 14.61
N GLY A 9 3.09 1.37 13.82
CA GLY A 9 4.53 1.59 13.98
C GLY A 9 4.92 3.02 13.63
N HIS A 10 6.17 3.18 13.24
CA HIS A 10 6.79 4.47 12.93
C HIS A 10 7.05 4.64 11.43
N ASP A 11 7.31 5.88 11.03
CA ASP A 11 7.82 6.24 9.71
C ASP A 11 9.06 5.42 9.32
N SER A 12 9.97 5.18 10.27
CA SER A 12 11.16 4.36 10.10
C SER A 12 10.83 2.92 9.70
N ASN A 13 9.74 2.34 10.24
CA ASN A 13 9.30 1.00 9.86
C ASN A 13 8.79 0.98 8.43
N ILE A 14 8.01 2.00 8.02
CA ILE A 14 7.50 2.09 6.64
C ILE A 14 8.66 2.29 5.68
N ALA A 15 9.57 3.23 5.95
CA ALA A 15 10.72 3.51 5.11
C ALA A 15 11.59 2.26 4.94
N SER A 16 11.95 1.59 6.04
CA SER A 16 12.76 0.36 5.97
C SER A 16 12.02 -0.78 5.27
N LEU A 17 10.71 -0.95 5.52
CA LEU A 17 9.91 -2.00 4.90
C LEU A 17 9.82 -1.81 3.37
N LEU A 18 9.52 -0.59 2.92
CA LEU A 18 9.37 -0.31 1.50
C LEU A 18 10.70 -0.48 0.75
N THR A 19 11.83 -0.13 1.37
CA THR A 19 13.15 -0.39 0.79
C THR A 19 13.50 -1.88 0.80
N ALA A 20 13.26 -2.59 1.90
CA ALA A 20 13.59 -4.01 2.03
C ALA A 20 12.82 -4.89 1.02
N LEU A 21 11.59 -4.50 0.68
CA LEU A 21 10.76 -5.19 -0.30
C LEU A 21 10.95 -4.67 -1.73
N ASP A 22 11.90 -3.76 -1.96
CA ASP A 22 12.20 -3.19 -3.28
C ASP A 22 10.97 -2.60 -4.00
N PHE A 23 10.26 -1.72 -3.29
CA PHE A 23 9.19 -0.93 -3.91
C PHE A 23 9.78 0.06 -4.93
N LYS A 24 9.09 0.20 -6.07
CA LYS A 24 9.39 1.26 -7.03
C LYS A 24 9.19 2.64 -6.39
N PRO A 25 9.92 3.68 -6.87
CA PRO A 25 9.71 5.03 -6.40
C PRO A 25 8.25 5.48 -6.56
N TYR A 26 7.71 6.10 -5.53
CA TYR A 26 6.36 6.66 -5.52
C TYR A 26 6.40 8.14 -5.14
N GLN A 27 5.34 8.85 -5.51
CA GLN A 27 5.08 10.21 -5.10
C GLN A 27 3.66 10.30 -4.55
N LEU A 28 3.52 10.93 -3.39
CA LEU A 28 2.24 11.14 -2.74
C LEU A 28 1.73 12.54 -3.14
N HIS A 29 0.57 12.59 -3.78
CA HIS A 29 -0.06 13.87 -4.09
C HIS A 29 -0.61 14.53 -2.83
N ASP A 30 -0.65 15.86 -2.83
CA ASP A 30 -1.19 16.69 -1.74
C ASP A 30 -0.52 16.47 -0.38
N GLN A 31 0.73 16.02 -0.39
CA GLN A 31 1.50 15.72 0.81
C GLN A 31 2.99 16.02 0.60
N ASN A 32 3.61 16.62 1.62
CA ASN A 32 5.03 17.00 1.62
C ASN A 32 5.92 15.85 2.16
N GLU A 33 5.38 15.03 3.06
CA GLU A 33 6.09 13.90 3.66
C GLU A 33 6.05 12.67 2.75
N ARG A 34 7.16 11.93 2.66
CA ARG A 34 7.18 10.62 1.96
C ARG A 34 6.46 9.54 2.76
N THR A 35 6.44 9.70 4.08
CA THR A 35 5.75 8.83 5.04
C THR A 35 4.83 9.68 5.92
N PRO A 36 3.62 9.99 5.44
CA PRO A 36 2.77 10.99 6.07
C PRO A 36 2.30 10.58 7.46
N ILE A 37 2.08 11.57 8.32
CA ILE A 37 1.41 11.32 9.61
C ILE A 37 0.07 10.58 9.42
N GLY A 38 -0.10 9.49 10.18
CA GLY A 38 -1.29 8.64 10.10
C GLY A 38 -1.45 7.86 8.78
N GLY A 39 -0.46 7.93 7.88
CA GLY A 39 -0.41 7.19 6.63
C GLY A 39 -0.30 5.68 6.84
N LYS A 40 -0.84 4.90 5.90
CA LYS A 40 -0.91 3.43 5.99
C LYS A 40 -0.52 2.80 4.67
N ILE A 41 0.32 1.78 4.71
CA ILE A 41 0.53 0.85 3.61
C ILE A 41 -0.46 -0.30 3.76
N VAL A 42 -1.39 -0.42 2.83
CA VAL A 42 -2.48 -1.39 2.90
C VAL A 42 -2.26 -2.48 1.86
N PHE A 43 -1.81 -3.65 2.32
CA PHE A 43 -1.71 -4.87 1.54
C PHE A 43 -3.08 -5.56 1.46
N GLN A 44 -3.50 -5.92 0.26
CA GLN A 44 -4.84 -6.44 -0.01
C GLN A 44 -4.73 -7.70 -0.87
N ARG A 45 -5.13 -8.83 -0.31
CA ARG A 45 -5.29 -10.06 -1.10
C ARG A 45 -6.71 -10.13 -1.66
N TRP A 46 -6.79 -10.20 -2.98
CA TRP A 46 -8.02 -10.31 -3.74
C TRP A 46 -8.11 -11.69 -4.40
N HIS A 47 -9.33 -12.18 -4.62
CA HIS A 47 -9.58 -13.38 -5.41
C HIS A 47 -10.41 -13.00 -6.63
N ASP A 48 -9.85 -13.17 -7.82
CA ASP A 48 -10.55 -12.98 -9.10
C ASP A 48 -11.30 -14.28 -9.44
N SER A 49 -12.62 -14.28 -9.23
CA SER A 49 -13.46 -15.45 -9.48
C SER A 49 -13.60 -15.80 -10.97
N LYS A 50 -13.33 -14.87 -11.89
CA LYS A 50 -13.47 -15.13 -13.34
C LYS A 50 -12.28 -15.93 -13.86
N ALA A 51 -11.07 -15.57 -13.43
CA ALA A 51 -9.84 -16.27 -13.78
C ALA A 51 -9.40 -17.29 -12.73
N ASN A 52 -10.14 -17.41 -11.62
CA ASN A 52 -9.86 -18.27 -10.47
C ASN A 52 -8.40 -18.15 -9.98
N ARG A 53 -7.98 -16.91 -9.68
CA ARG A 53 -6.61 -16.58 -9.26
C ARG A 53 -6.58 -15.56 -8.14
N ASP A 54 -5.56 -15.64 -7.30
CA ASP A 54 -5.32 -14.67 -6.24
C ASP A 54 -4.41 -13.53 -6.73
N LEU A 55 -4.70 -12.33 -6.27
CA LEU A 55 -4.02 -11.10 -6.63
C LEU A 55 -3.65 -10.31 -5.37
N MET A 56 -2.57 -9.54 -5.46
CA MET A 56 -2.14 -8.58 -4.46
C MET A 56 -2.35 -7.16 -5.01
N LYS A 57 -2.93 -6.28 -4.19
CA LYS A 57 -2.95 -4.84 -4.41
C LYS A 57 -2.42 -4.12 -3.18
N ILE A 58 -1.53 -3.17 -3.39
CA ILE A 58 -0.89 -2.42 -2.31
C ILE A 58 -1.15 -0.94 -2.55
N GLU A 59 -1.69 -0.26 -1.55
CA GLU A 59 -2.00 1.17 -1.63
C GLU A 59 -1.43 1.90 -0.43
N TYR A 60 -0.89 3.09 -0.66
CA TYR A 60 -0.66 4.08 0.37
C TYR A 60 -1.96 4.85 0.59
N VAL A 61 -2.58 4.72 1.76
CA VAL A 61 -3.78 5.47 2.16
C VAL A 61 -3.42 6.48 3.24
N TYR A 62 -3.67 7.76 2.98
CA TYR A 62 -3.22 8.86 3.84
C TYR A 62 -4.12 10.11 3.72
N GLN A 63 -3.97 11.06 4.64
CA GLN A 63 -4.61 12.37 4.53
C GLN A 63 -3.66 13.37 3.85
N SER A 64 -4.22 14.27 3.03
CA SER A 64 -3.47 15.41 2.52
C SER A 64 -3.07 16.36 3.65
N ALA A 65 -2.13 17.27 3.37
CA ALA A 65 -1.74 18.31 4.32
C ALA A 65 -2.94 19.18 4.75
N GLU A 66 -3.86 19.49 3.83
CA GLU A 66 -5.08 20.24 4.13
C GLU A 66 -6.08 19.43 4.96
N GLN A 67 -6.31 18.15 4.62
CA GLN A 67 -7.19 17.27 5.39
C GLN A 67 -6.72 17.10 6.84
N LEU A 68 -5.41 17.05 7.05
CA LEU A 68 -4.81 17.03 8.38
C LEU A 68 -5.02 18.35 9.11
N ARG A 69 -4.71 19.47 8.46
CA ARG A 69 -4.80 20.81 9.06
C ARG A 69 -6.23 21.18 9.44
N ASN A 70 -7.19 20.87 8.57
CA ASN A 70 -8.59 21.24 8.72
C ASN A 70 -9.38 20.23 9.56
N ALA A 71 -8.77 19.06 9.86
CA ALA A 71 -9.43 17.94 10.52
C ALA A 71 -10.70 17.49 9.77
N ASP A 72 -10.60 17.37 8.45
CA ASP A 72 -11.72 17.01 7.59
C ASP A 72 -12.28 15.63 7.95
N ALA A 73 -13.61 15.53 8.02
CA ALA A 73 -14.29 14.26 8.22
C ALA A 73 -14.16 13.38 6.97
N LEU A 74 -13.46 12.24 7.10
CA LEU A 74 -13.23 11.32 5.98
C LEU A 74 -14.40 10.36 5.79
N THR A 75 -14.91 10.31 4.56
CA THR A 75 -16.03 9.45 4.14
C THR A 75 -15.75 8.86 2.76
N LEU A 76 -16.63 8.02 2.21
CA LEU A 76 -16.46 7.56 0.82
C LEU A 76 -16.68 8.69 -0.20
N GLN A 77 -17.42 9.74 0.16
CA GLN A 77 -17.67 10.93 -0.66
C GLN A 77 -16.55 11.97 -0.54
N ALA A 78 -15.91 12.03 0.63
CA ALA A 78 -14.72 12.85 0.91
C ALA A 78 -13.58 11.92 1.39
N PRO A 79 -12.95 11.15 0.48
CA PRO A 79 -12.06 10.08 0.87
C PRO A 79 -10.68 10.58 1.32
N ALA A 80 -9.98 9.69 2.03
CA ALA A 80 -8.53 9.78 2.15
C ALA A 80 -7.87 9.70 0.75
N GLN A 81 -6.69 10.28 0.63
CA GLN A 81 -5.85 10.14 -0.56
C GLN A 81 -5.35 8.70 -0.68
N ARG A 82 -5.15 8.25 -1.93
CA ARG A 82 -4.72 6.87 -2.25
C ARG A 82 -3.73 6.88 -3.40
N VAL A 83 -2.60 6.22 -3.21
CA VAL A 83 -1.63 5.95 -4.29
C VAL A 83 -1.38 4.45 -4.35
N THR A 84 -1.61 3.83 -5.51
CA THR A 84 -1.23 2.43 -5.73
C THR A 84 0.29 2.33 -5.79
N LEU A 85 0.84 1.39 -5.02
CA LEU A 85 2.27 1.11 -4.97
C LEU A 85 2.60 -0.13 -5.80
N GLU A 86 3.85 -0.22 -6.25
CA GLU A 86 4.34 -1.33 -7.06
C GLU A 86 5.67 -1.84 -6.50
N LEU A 87 5.82 -3.16 -6.45
CA LEU A 87 7.08 -3.83 -6.14
C LEU A 87 7.82 -4.12 -7.45
N SER A 88 9.14 -3.92 -7.49
CA SER A 88 9.93 -4.26 -8.69
C SER A 88 9.78 -5.74 -9.10
N GLY A 89 9.75 -6.64 -8.11
CA GLY A 89 9.54 -8.08 -8.33
C GLY A 89 8.09 -8.52 -8.54
N CYS A 90 7.12 -7.59 -8.47
CA CYS A 90 5.69 -7.87 -8.60
C CYS A 90 5.02 -6.83 -9.51
N PRO A 91 5.23 -6.90 -10.85
CA PRO A 91 4.66 -5.93 -11.77
C PRO A 91 3.12 -5.90 -11.70
N ILE A 92 2.55 -4.70 -11.67
CA ILE A 92 1.10 -4.50 -11.60
C ILE A 92 0.46 -4.41 -12.99
N ASP A 93 -0.81 -4.81 -13.09
CA ASP A 93 -1.66 -4.60 -14.27
C ASP A 93 -2.25 -3.17 -14.30
N ALA A 94 -3.05 -2.89 -15.33
CA ALA A 94 -3.69 -1.58 -15.51
C ALA A 94 -4.63 -1.17 -14.37
N ASN A 95 -5.05 -2.11 -13.51
CA ASN A 95 -5.92 -1.87 -12.37
C ASN A 95 -5.14 -1.85 -11.03
N GLY A 96 -3.82 -2.02 -11.08
CA GLY A 96 -2.95 -2.00 -9.92
C GLY A 96 -2.82 -3.33 -9.18
N PHE A 97 -3.12 -4.45 -9.84
CA PHE A 97 -2.98 -5.78 -9.24
C PHE A 97 -1.73 -6.50 -9.73
N CYS A 98 -1.03 -7.16 -8.81
CA CYS A 98 0.03 -8.12 -9.12
C CYS A 98 -0.45 -9.56 -8.81
N PRO A 99 -0.02 -10.59 -9.57
CA PRO A 99 -0.24 -11.99 -9.19
C PRO A 99 0.31 -12.34 -7.79
N MET A 100 -0.47 -13.10 -7.00
CA MET A 100 -0.11 -13.42 -5.61
C MET A 100 1.18 -14.28 -5.50
N ASP A 101 1.43 -15.16 -6.46
CA ASP A 101 2.63 -16.01 -6.51
C ASP A 101 3.93 -15.21 -6.65
N LYS A 102 3.90 -14.11 -7.41
CA LYS A 102 5.02 -13.16 -7.52
C LYS A 102 5.24 -12.42 -6.22
N PHE A 103 4.16 -11.99 -5.56
CA PHE A 103 4.26 -11.35 -4.25
C PHE A 103 4.84 -12.29 -3.19
N ASP A 104 4.39 -13.54 -3.15
CA ASP A 104 4.90 -14.56 -2.25
C ASP A 104 6.40 -14.82 -2.49
N SER A 105 6.83 -14.82 -3.75
CA SER A 105 8.25 -14.96 -4.10
C SER A 105 9.10 -13.82 -3.54
N VAL A 106 8.63 -12.57 -3.69
CA VAL A 106 9.30 -11.38 -3.14
C VAL A 106 9.45 -11.47 -1.62
N LEU A 107 8.38 -11.82 -0.90
CA LEU A 107 8.43 -11.95 0.56
C LEU A 107 9.38 -13.08 1.01
N ASN A 108 9.32 -14.23 0.35
CA ASN A 108 10.18 -15.36 0.68
C ASN A 108 11.66 -15.09 0.38
N GLU A 109 11.96 -14.24 -0.60
CA GLU A 109 13.33 -13.81 -0.88
C GLU A 109 13.82 -12.76 0.12
N ALA A 110 12.97 -11.83 0.55
CA ALA A 110 13.33 -10.78 1.50
C ALA A 110 13.57 -11.28 2.94
N VAL A 111 13.06 -12.47 3.29
CA VAL A 111 13.21 -13.07 4.63
C VAL A 111 14.39 -14.06 4.72
N LYS A 112 15.04 -14.37 3.59
CA LYS A 112 16.27 -15.20 3.57
C LYS A 112 17.47 -14.43 4.10
#